data_AF-A0A543DPZ2-F1
#
_entry.id   AF-A0A543DPZ2-F1
#
_cell.length_a   1.000
_cell.length_b   1.000
_cell.length_c   1.000
_cell.angle_alpha   90.00
_cell.angle_beta   90.00
_cell.angle_gamma   90.00
#
_symmetry.space_group_name_H-M   'P 1'
#
loop_
_entity.id
_entity.type
_entity.pdbx_description
1 polymer ?
#
loop_
_entity_poly.entity_id
_entity_poly.type
_entity_poly.pdbx_seq_one_letter_code
_entity_poly.pdbx_strand_id
1 'polypeptide(L)'
;MTERSGGTLGAVTERSGDTLGAVTERSGDTLGAVTGTGTPEERRAAFRVVRGAPTDEELAALTAVLAAATPRPAPAPPVTHDRWSDPTARFRTPLHPGPGAWRASTWPR
;
A
#
# COMPACT_ATOMS: atom_id res chain seq x y z
N MET A 1 56.74 -25.37 -16.01
CA MET A 1 55.27 -25.47 -15.86
C MET A 1 54.80 -24.14 -15.31
N THR A 2 54.18 -23.34 -16.17
CA THR A 2 54.02 -21.89 -16.03
C THR A 2 52.70 -21.58 -15.30
N GLU A 3 52.77 -21.07 -14.07
CA GLU A 3 51.65 -20.38 -13.44
C GLU A 3 51.59 -18.94 -13.96
N ARG A 4 50.47 -18.60 -14.60
CA ARG A 4 50.02 -17.22 -14.83
C ARG A 4 48.51 -17.19 -14.69
N SER A 5 48.01 -17.10 -13.47
CA SER A 5 46.65 -16.62 -13.22
C SER A 5 46.68 -15.11 -13.02
N GLY A 6 46.39 -14.37 -14.09
CA GLY A 6 45.84 -13.01 -13.99
C GLY A 6 44.47 -13.10 -13.32
N GLY A 7 44.05 -12.15 -12.50
CA GLY A 7 44.10 -10.71 -12.73
C GLY A 7 42.67 -10.24 -12.60
N THR A 8 42.38 -9.63 -11.45
CA THR A 8 41.10 -9.12 -10.98
C THR A 8 40.34 -8.33 -12.06
N LEU A 9 39.15 -8.78 -12.45
CA LEU A 9 38.24 -7.94 -13.22
C LEU A 9 37.58 -6.95 -12.27
N GLY A 10 37.91 -5.68 -12.46
CA GLY A 10 37.35 -4.55 -11.74
C GLY A 10 35.83 -4.48 -11.94
N ALA A 11 35.12 -4.23 -10.84
CA ALA A 11 33.73 -3.83 -10.88
C ALA A 11 33.65 -2.47 -11.60
N VAL A 12 33.00 -2.47 -12.76
CA VAL A 12 32.70 -1.26 -13.54
C VAL A 12 31.76 -0.38 -12.71
N THR A 13 32.16 0.88 -12.59
CA THR A 13 31.37 1.94 -11.98
C THR A 13 30.43 2.49 -13.03
N GLU A 14 29.16 2.67 -12.71
CA GLU A 14 28.36 3.71 -13.36
C GLU A 14 27.52 4.42 -12.31
N ARG A 15 28.12 5.48 -11.76
CA ARG A 15 27.42 6.60 -11.14
C ARG A 15 27.49 7.73 -12.15
N SER A 16 26.38 8.02 -12.80
CA SER A 16 26.17 9.29 -13.51
C SER A 16 24.65 9.46 -13.60
N GLY A 17 24.09 10.35 -12.80
CA GLY A 17 23.59 11.65 -13.28
C GLY A 17 22.12 11.44 -13.66
N ASP A 18 21.14 12.24 -13.29
CA ASP A 18 21.16 13.66 -13.01
C ASP A 18 19.79 13.97 -12.37
N THR A 19 19.78 14.79 -11.33
CA THR A 19 18.57 15.22 -10.64
C THR A 19 17.96 16.39 -11.37
N LEU A 20 16.86 16.23 -12.10
CA LEU A 20 15.94 17.34 -12.38
C LEU A 20 14.50 16.82 -12.53
N GLY A 21 13.61 17.44 -11.77
CA GLY A 21 12.25 16.99 -11.55
C GLY A 21 11.34 17.10 -12.76
N ALA A 22 10.35 16.22 -12.77
CA ALA A 22 9.01 16.60 -13.18
C ALA A 22 8.06 16.12 -12.09
N VAL A 23 7.69 17.06 -11.21
CA VAL A 23 6.40 17.02 -10.53
C VAL A 23 5.36 16.81 -11.62
N THR A 24 4.77 15.62 -11.66
CA THR A 24 3.39 15.49 -12.09
C THR A 24 2.65 14.94 -10.89
N GLU A 25 2.14 15.87 -10.08
CA GLU A 25 0.95 15.64 -9.30
C GLU A 25 -0.05 14.95 -10.24
N ARG A 26 -0.20 13.62 -10.10
CA ARG A 26 -1.26 12.89 -10.78
C ARG A 26 -2.55 13.22 -10.05
N SER A 27 -2.94 14.48 -10.21
CA SER A 27 -4.31 14.93 -10.08
C SER A 27 -5.11 14.19 -11.16
N GLY A 28 -6.11 13.44 -10.71
CA GLY A 28 -7.05 12.75 -11.60
C GLY A 28 -7.27 11.29 -11.22
N ASP A 29 -7.98 11.07 -10.11
CA ASP A 29 -9.20 10.26 -10.17
C ASP A 29 -10.11 10.57 -8.96
N THR A 30 -10.79 11.71 -8.98
CA THR A 30 -11.93 11.94 -8.07
C THR A 30 -13.20 11.35 -8.70
N LEU A 31 -13.23 10.02 -8.83
CA LEU A 31 -14.45 9.28 -9.11
C LEU A 31 -14.74 8.37 -7.92
N GLY A 32 -15.49 8.91 -6.95
CA GLY A 32 -16.17 8.12 -5.93
C GLY A 32 -15.78 8.40 -4.49
N ALA A 33 -16.28 9.52 -3.93
CA ALA A 33 -16.63 9.58 -2.51
C ALA A 33 -17.84 10.51 -2.30
N VAL A 34 -18.92 10.23 -3.04
CA VAL A 34 -20.25 10.74 -2.68
C VAL A 34 -20.77 9.95 -1.48
N THR A 35 -20.24 10.21 -0.29
CA THR A 35 -20.91 9.96 1.00
C THR A 35 -20.14 10.68 2.09
N GLY A 36 -20.45 11.96 2.28
CA GLY A 36 -19.84 12.75 3.35
C GLY A 36 -20.37 14.16 3.38
N THR A 37 -21.68 14.34 3.53
CA THR A 37 -22.31 15.67 3.72
C THR A 37 -22.05 16.24 5.12
N GLY A 38 -20.97 15.84 5.79
CA GLY A 38 -20.58 16.32 7.10
C GLY A 38 -19.47 17.35 7.01
N THR A 39 -19.43 18.29 7.96
CA THR A 39 -18.35 19.27 8.09
C THR A 39 -17.01 18.56 8.38
N PRO A 40 -15.85 19.21 8.13
CA PRO A 40 -14.55 18.62 8.42
C PRO A 40 -14.40 18.18 9.89
N GLU A 41 -15.01 18.90 10.82
CA GLU A 41 -15.03 18.54 12.25
C GLU A 41 -15.87 17.29 12.50
N GLU A 42 -17.04 17.17 11.87
CA GLU A 42 -17.88 15.98 12.00
C GLU A 42 -17.20 14.72 11.46
N ARG A 43 -16.36 14.86 10.43
CA ARG A 43 -15.53 13.75 9.90
C ARG A 43 -14.39 13.36 10.84
N ARG A 44 -13.95 14.25 11.72
CA ARG A 44 -12.92 13.98 12.74
C ARG A 44 -13.49 13.38 14.02
N ALA A 45 -14.80 13.46 14.23
CA ALA A 45 -15.45 12.89 15.41
C ALA A 45 -15.36 11.35 15.41
N ALA A 46 -15.02 10.76 16.57
CA ALA A 46 -14.90 9.31 16.71
C ALA A 46 -16.24 8.57 16.55
N PHE A 47 -17.34 9.17 17.01
CA PHE A 47 -18.71 8.69 16.82
C PHE A 47 -19.72 9.82 17.06
N ARG A 48 -21.00 9.59 16.72
CA ARG A 48 -22.11 10.52 16.96
C ARG A 48 -23.26 9.81 17.66
N VAL A 49 -23.79 10.43 18.70
CA VAL A 49 -25.06 10.00 19.33
C VAL A 49 -26.22 10.49 18.47
N VAL A 50 -26.98 9.57 17.89
CA VAL A 50 -28.14 9.89 17.03
C VAL A 50 -29.41 10.13 17.84
N ARG A 51 -29.54 9.46 18.99
CA ARG A 51 -30.73 9.51 19.85
C ARG A 51 -30.36 9.25 21.31
N GLY A 52 -31.11 9.86 22.22
CA GLY A 52 -30.94 9.72 23.67
C GLY A 52 -30.10 10.85 24.27
N ALA A 53 -30.01 10.86 25.60
CA ALA A 53 -29.16 11.77 26.37
C ALA A 53 -28.26 10.93 27.27
N PRO A 54 -27.16 10.35 26.72
CA PRO A 54 -26.24 9.54 27.50
C PRO A 54 -25.56 10.39 28.56
N THR A 55 -25.22 9.77 29.68
CA THR A 55 -24.43 10.44 30.73
C THR A 55 -22.96 10.51 30.33
N ASP A 56 -22.19 11.37 31.00
CA ASP A 56 -20.76 11.51 30.76
C ASP A 56 -20.01 10.20 31.04
N GLU A 57 -20.46 9.42 32.02
CA GLU A 57 -19.91 8.10 32.34
C GLU A 57 -20.10 7.10 31.20
N GLU A 58 -21.27 7.11 30.56
CA GLU A 58 -21.57 6.23 29.43
C GLU A 58 -20.72 6.59 28.20
N LEU A 59 -20.54 7.89 27.95
CA LEU A 59 -19.66 8.38 26.88
C LEU A 59 -18.19 7.99 27.14
N ALA A 60 -17.72 8.11 28.37
CA ALA A 60 -16.38 7.71 28.77
C ALA A 60 -16.18 6.20 28.62
N ALA A 61 -17.15 5.39 29.07
CA ALA A 61 -17.11 3.94 28.94
C ALA A 61 -17.07 3.49 27.48
N LEU A 62 -17.94 4.06 26.63
CA LEU A 62 -17.95 3.75 25.20
C LEU A 62 -16.63 4.14 24.53
N THR A 63 -16.09 5.31 24.85
CA THR A 63 -14.80 5.77 24.32
C THR A 63 -13.66 4.84 24.71
N ALA A 64 -13.64 4.37 25.97
CA ALA A 64 -12.64 3.42 26.46
C ALA A 64 -12.74 2.07 25.73
N VAL A 65 -13.96 1.56 25.50
CA VAL A 65 -14.18 0.32 24.75
C VAL A 65 -13.72 0.45 23.30
N LEU A 66 -14.07 1.54 22.64
CA LEU A 66 -13.64 1.80 21.27
C LEU A 66 -12.11 1.91 21.18
N ALA A 67 -11.48 2.65 22.10
CA ALA A 67 -10.02 2.75 22.17
C ALA A 67 -9.36 1.37 22.34
N ALA A 68 -9.91 0.52 23.21
CA ALA A 68 -9.41 -0.84 23.44
C ALA A 68 -9.62 -1.78 22.25
N ALA A 69 -10.69 -1.58 21.46
CA ALA A 69 -11.00 -2.38 20.29
C ALA A 69 -10.18 -1.99 19.05
N THR A 70 -9.56 -0.81 19.03
CA THR A 70 -8.72 -0.39 17.89
C THR A 70 -7.49 -1.28 17.76
N PRO A 71 -7.25 -1.89 16.58
CA PRO A 71 -6.03 -2.65 16.34
C PRO A 71 -4.82 -1.73 16.49
N ARG A 72 -3.85 -2.16 17.28
CA ARG A 72 -2.55 -1.49 17.32
C ARG A 72 -1.84 -1.69 15.98
N PRO A 73 -1.20 -0.66 15.40
CA PRO A 73 -0.40 -0.82 14.20
C PRO A 73 0.60 -1.97 14.37
N ALA A 74 0.41 -3.00 13.56
CA ALA A 74 1.33 -4.11 13.46
C ALA A 74 2.60 -3.65 12.72
N PRO A 75 3.76 -4.27 12.97
CA PRO A 75 4.93 -4.06 12.14
C PRO A 75 4.57 -4.30 10.67
N ALA A 76 5.10 -3.45 9.78
CA ALA A 76 4.78 -3.52 8.36
C ALA A 76 5.10 -4.93 7.84
N PRO A 77 4.15 -5.62 7.19
CA PRO A 77 4.45 -6.89 6.55
C PRO A 77 5.49 -6.69 5.45
N PRO A 78 6.25 -7.73 5.08
CA PRO A 78 7.15 -7.66 3.93
C PRO A 78 6.36 -7.21 2.70
N VAL A 79 6.98 -6.33 1.90
CA VAL A 79 6.37 -5.83 0.66
C VAL A 79 6.11 -7.02 -0.26
N THR A 80 4.84 -7.38 -0.40
CA THR A 80 4.41 -8.34 -1.42
C THR A 80 4.18 -7.54 -2.70
N HIS A 81 4.89 -7.92 -3.77
CA HIS A 81 4.62 -7.33 -5.07
C HIS A 81 3.22 -7.75 -5.50
N ASP A 82 2.38 -6.77 -5.78
CA ASP A 82 1.06 -7.04 -6.29
C ASP A 82 1.16 -7.58 -7.72
N ARG A 83 0.58 -8.75 -7.97
CA ARG A 83 0.58 -9.36 -9.31
C ARG A 83 -0.19 -8.52 -10.34
N TRP A 84 -1.04 -7.57 -9.92
CA TRP A 84 -1.75 -6.65 -10.82
C TRP A 84 -0.79 -5.59 -11.37
N SER A 85 0.24 -5.27 -10.59
CA SER A 85 1.24 -4.25 -10.93
C SER A 85 2.48 -4.83 -11.60
N ASP A 86 2.52 -6.15 -11.82
CA ASP A 86 3.64 -6.82 -12.46
C ASP A 86 3.76 -6.41 -13.95
N PRO A 87 4.85 -5.75 -14.36
CA PRO A 87 5.05 -5.35 -15.75
C PRO A 87 5.04 -6.54 -16.72
N THR A 88 5.39 -7.75 -16.25
CA THR A 88 5.38 -8.96 -17.08
C THR A 88 3.97 -9.37 -17.51
N ALA A 89 2.92 -8.91 -16.81
CA ALA A 89 1.53 -9.11 -17.20
C ALA A 89 1.18 -8.41 -18.54
N ARG A 90 1.93 -7.37 -18.92
CA ARG A 90 1.78 -6.68 -20.22
C ARG A 90 2.27 -7.51 -21.41
N PHE A 91 3.07 -8.54 -21.14
CA PHE A 91 3.58 -9.46 -22.15
C PHE A 91 2.83 -10.78 -22.09
N ARG A 92 2.67 -11.46 -23.23
CA ARG A 92 2.10 -12.81 -23.26
C ARG A 92 3.09 -13.81 -22.66
N THR A 93 3.01 -14.00 -21.36
CA THR A 93 3.78 -14.99 -20.62
C THR A 93 2.98 -16.30 -20.50
N PRO A 94 3.59 -17.47 -20.74
CA PRO A 94 2.96 -18.77 -20.47
C PRO A 94 2.55 -18.88 -18.99
N LEU A 95 1.38 -19.46 -18.72
CA LEU A 95 0.97 -19.76 -17.35
C LEU A 95 1.80 -20.93 -16.81
N HIS A 96 2.57 -20.69 -15.74
CA HIS A 96 3.30 -21.74 -15.05
C HIS A 96 2.43 -22.39 -13.95
N PRO A 97 2.39 -23.73 -13.86
CA PRO A 97 1.71 -24.40 -12.75
C PRO A 97 2.43 -24.13 -11.44
N GLY A 98 1.67 -23.78 -10.39
CA GLY A 98 2.24 -23.51 -9.07
C GLY A 98 1.24 -22.93 -8.07
N PRO A 99 1.63 -22.79 -6.79
CA PRO A 99 0.79 -22.17 -5.77
C PRO A 99 0.28 -20.80 -6.21
N GLY A 100 -1.04 -20.61 -6.16
CA GLY A 100 -1.67 -19.35 -6.54
C GLY A 100 -1.75 -19.08 -8.05
N ALA A 101 -1.32 -20.00 -8.92
CA ALA A 101 -1.44 -19.87 -10.38
C ALA A 101 -2.91 -19.80 -10.84
N TRP A 102 -3.78 -20.64 -10.26
CA TRP A 102 -5.21 -20.62 -10.54
C TRP A 102 -5.84 -19.26 -10.25
N ARG A 103 -5.49 -18.61 -9.13
CA ARG A 103 -6.04 -17.29 -8.77
C ARG A 103 -5.57 -16.18 -9.70
N ALA A 104 -4.37 -16.27 -10.27
CA ALA A 104 -3.87 -15.28 -11.23
C ALA A 104 -4.44 -15.46 -12.64
N SER A 105 -4.98 -16.63 -12.97
CA SER A 105 -5.52 -16.89 -14.31
C SER A 105 -6.74 -16.02 -14.66
N THR A 106 -7.47 -15.52 -13.65
CA THR A 106 -8.70 -14.73 -13.82
C THR A 106 -8.46 -13.23 -13.74
N TRP A 107 -7.21 -12.77 -13.73
CA TRP A 107 -6.90 -11.34 -13.62
C TRP A 107 -6.94 -10.70 -15.03
N PRO A 108 -7.59 -9.53 -15.19
CA PRO A 108 -7.53 -8.69 -16.40
C PRO A 108 -6.08 -8.46 -16.85
N ARG A 109 -5.86 -8.52 -18.18
CA ARG A 109 -4.58 -8.22 -18.84
C ARG A 109 -4.60 -6.83 -19.44
#